data_AF-A0A2E1A9X9-F1
#
_entry.id   AF-A0A2E1A9X9-F1
#
_cell.length_a   1.000
_cell.length_b   1.000
_cell.length_c   1.000
_cell.angle_alpha   90.00
_cell.angle_beta   90.00
_cell.angle_gamma   90.00
#
_symmetry.space_group_name_H-M   'P 1'
#
loop_
_entity.id
_entity.type
_entity.pdbx_description
1 polymer ?
#
loop_
_entity_poly.entity_id
_entity_poly.type
_entity_poly.pdbx_seq_one_letter_code
_entity_poly.pdbx_strand_id
1 'polypeptide(L)'
;MMDPFRQAFIQKIQNVFTTQLENDQIFVETAPRYFDADAAKSELFFSNWCDIPLEVLVRHRNHFAYLNVCGFHFYLPAILTACILHTDEVDTLVTNVEFDLTPPKPNQTVYPIFQARADTFTPDECAVIASYFENHADLFPTDYWKMKETERIKALIFWQTKADEPHCGPHET
;
A
#
# COMPACT_ATOMS: atom_id res chain seq x y z
N MET A 1 -21.17 11.59 -7.96
CA MET A 1 -20.51 11.20 -9.22
C MET A 1 -19.03 11.33 -8.98
N MET A 2 -18.25 10.26 -9.18
CA MET A 2 -16.80 10.31 -8.97
C MET A 2 -16.16 11.24 -10.00
N ASP A 3 -15.22 12.06 -9.55
CA ASP A 3 -14.46 12.95 -10.43
C ASP A 3 -13.60 12.13 -11.43
N PRO A 4 -13.50 12.54 -12.72
CA PRO A 4 -12.76 11.81 -13.75
C PRO A 4 -11.30 11.53 -13.42
N PHE A 5 -10.64 12.43 -12.69
CA PHE A 5 -9.24 12.24 -12.29
C PHE A 5 -9.10 11.05 -11.34
N ARG A 6 -9.95 10.94 -10.31
CA ARG A 6 -9.97 9.75 -9.42
C ARG A 6 -10.24 8.46 -10.20
N GLN A 7 -11.17 8.46 -11.15
CA GLN A 7 -11.44 7.27 -11.98
C GLN A 7 -10.21 6.83 -12.77
N ALA A 8 -9.53 7.78 -13.42
CA ALA A 8 -8.32 7.51 -14.19
C ALA A 8 -7.19 6.98 -13.29
N PHE A 9 -7.07 7.50 -12.07
CA PHE A 9 -6.08 7.02 -11.10
C PHE A 9 -6.35 5.57 -10.68
N ILE A 10 -7.59 5.22 -10.36
CA ILE A 10 -7.97 3.83 -10.02
C ILE A 10 -7.69 2.89 -11.19
N GLN A 11 -8.03 3.28 -12.42
CA GLN A 11 -7.72 2.47 -13.59
C GLN A 11 -6.21 2.24 -13.75
N LYS A 12 -5.39 3.25 -13.44
CA LYS A 12 -3.92 3.13 -13.45
C LYS A 12 -3.46 2.10 -12.41
N ILE A 13 -3.98 2.14 -11.18
CA ILE A 13 -3.69 1.12 -10.14
C ILE A 13 -4.04 -0.27 -10.66
N GLN A 14 -5.25 -0.46 -11.20
CA GLN A 14 -5.75 -1.74 -11.70
C GLN A 14 -4.92 -2.31 -12.85
N ASN A 15 -4.38 -1.46 -13.72
CA ASN A 15 -3.57 -1.90 -14.86
C ASN A 15 -2.15 -2.30 -14.46
N VAL A 16 -1.61 -1.70 -13.40
CA VAL A 16 -0.21 -1.86 -12.99
C VAL A 16 -0.07 -2.98 -11.94
N PHE A 17 -0.96 -3.02 -10.96
CA PHE A 17 -0.90 -4.03 -9.89
C PHE A 17 -1.65 -5.30 -10.29
N THR A 18 -0.92 -6.30 -10.76
CA THR A 18 -1.49 -7.59 -11.22
C THR A 18 -1.19 -8.76 -10.28
N THR A 19 -0.55 -8.50 -9.14
CA THR A 19 -0.13 -9.53 -8.18
C THR A 19 -1.32 -10.35 -7.68
N GLN A 20 -1.18 -11.67 -7.73
CA GLN A 20 -2.13 -12.63 -7.17
C GLN A 20 -1.56 -13.24 -5.88
N LEU A 21 -2.45 -13.61 -4.97
CA LEU A 21 -2.04 -14.25 -3.73
C LEU A 21 -1.86 -15.76 -3.95
N GLU A 22 -0.61 -16.24 -3.89
CA GLU A 22 -0.29 -17.65 -4.14
C GLU A 22 -0.53 -18.57 -2.93
N ASN A 23 -0.48 -18.02 -1.71
CA ASN A 23 -0.68 -18.78 -0.47
C ASN A 23 -1.33 -17.92 0.62
N ASP A 24 -1.84 -18.57 1.66
CA ASP A 24 -2.56 -17.90 2.75
C ASP A 24 -1.62 -17.29 3.81
N GLN A 25 -0.30 -17.43 3.69
CA GLN A 25 0.68 -16.87 4.61
C GLN A 25 0.94 -15.41 4.28
N ILE A 26 0.01 -14.54 4.66
CA ILE A 26 0.05 -13.09 4.38
C ILE A 26 0.63 -12.26 5.53
N PHE A 27 0.78 -12.84 6.72
CA PHE A 27 1.31 -12.17 7.91
C PHE A 27 2.74 -12.61 8.22
N VAL A 28 3.49 -11.75 8.92
CA VAL A 28 4.80 -12.13 9.47
C VAL A 28 4.66 -13.26 10.49
N GLU A 29 5.65 -14.14 10.64
CA GLU A 29 5.53 -15.32 11.54
C GLU A 29 5.32 -14.96 13.02
N THR A 30 5.76 -13.76 13.43
CA THR A 30 5.61 -13.28 14.80
C THR A 30 4.23 -12.71 15.10
N ALA A 31 3.41 -12.49 14.08
CA ALA A 31 2.13 -11.81 14.16
C ALA A 31 1.11 -12.54 15.07
N PRO A 32 0.96 -13.89 15.02
CA PRO A 32 0.05 -14.63 15.90
C PRO A 32 0.33 -14.49 17.41
N ARG A 33 1.51 -14.00 17.80
CA ARG A 33 1.87 -13.81 19.23
C ARG A 33 1.34 -12.50 19.82
N TYR A 34 0.89 -11.56 18.98
CA TYR A 34 0.52 -10.21 19.40
C TYR A 34 -0.94 -9.86 19.08
N PHE A 35 -1.66 -10.69 18.33
CA PHE A 35 -3.05 -10.42 17.94
C PHE A 35 -3.79 -11.69 17.49
N ASP A 36 -5.10 -11.57 17.27
CA ASP A 36 -6.02 -12.59 16.75
C ASP A 36 -5.79 -12.82 15.24
N ALA A 37 -4.54 -13.16 14.89
CA ALA A 37 -4.07 -13.28 13.52
C ALA A 37 -4.78 -14.39 12.75
N ASP A 38 -5.18 -15.45 13.45
CA ASP A 38 -5.85 -16.60 12.86
C ASP A 38 -7.27 -16.23 12.39
N ALA A 39 -8.01 -15.45 13.17
CA ALA A 39 -9.32 -14.92 12.76
C ALA A 39 -9.17 -13.98 11.55
N ALA A 40 -8.24 -13.02 11.62
CA ALA A 40 -7.98 -12.09 10.53
C ALA A 40 -7.52 -12.79 9.24
N LYS A 41 -6.70 -13.84 9.34
CA LYS A 41 -6.21 -14.63 8.20
C LYS A 41 -7.36 -15.23 7.39
N SER A 42 -8.38 -15.77 8.08
CA SER A 42 -9.52 -16.39 7.41
C SER A 42 -10.38 -15.38 6.63
N GLU A 43 -10.48 -14.15 7.13
CA GLU A 43 -11.24 -13.06 6.49
C GLU A 43 -10.44 -12.31 5.42
N LEU A 44 -9.11 -12.43 5.44
CA LEU A 44 -8.18 -11.79 4.50
C LEU A 44 -7.60 -12.79 3.50
N PHE A 45 -8.36 -13.81 3.11
CA PHE A 45 -7.95 -14.72 2.04
C PHE A 45 -8.79 -14.48 0.78
N PHE A 46 -8.24 -13.66 -0.13
CA PHE A 46 -8.83 -13.37 -1.42
C PHE A 46 -7.86 -13.75 -2.53
N SER A 47 -8.37 -14.31 -3.63
CA SER A 47 -7.58 -14.63 -4.82
C SER A 47 -7.27 -13.42 -5.70
N ASN A 48 -8.08 -12.37 -5.57
CA ASN A 48 -7.96 -11.14 -6.35
C ASN A 48 -8.23 -9.94 -5.45
N TRP A 49 -7.30 -8.99 -5.45
CA TRP A 49 -7.39 -7.83 -4.57
C TRP A 49 -8.57 -6.91 -4.92
N CYS A 50 -9.03 -6.92 -6.19
CA CYS A 50 -10.20 -6.15 -6.63
C CYS A 50 -11.50 -6.64 -5.99
N ASP A 51 -11.54 -7.87 -5.48
CA ASP A 51 -12.74 -8.49 -4.90
C ASP A 51 -12.85 -8.25 -3.39
N ILE A 52 -11.86 -7.58 -2.77
CA ILE A 52 -11.83 -7.34 -1.33
C ILE A 52 -12.88 -6.26 -0.98
N PRO A 53 -13.88 -6.57 -0.13
CA PRO A 53 -14.86 -5.57 0.30
C PRO A 53 -14.22 -4.47 1.13
N LEU A 54 -14.69 -3.23 0.97
CA LEU A 54 -14.27 -2.08 1.79
C LEU A 54 -14.38 -2.37 3.29
N GLU A 55 -15.48 -3.01 3.71
CA GLU A 55 -15.72 -3.37 5.11
C GLU A 55 -14.63 -4.28 5.71
N VAL A 56 -14.05 -5.16 4.90
CA VAL A 56 -12.94 -6.03 5.31
C VAL A 56 -11.67 -5.19 5.47
N LEU A 57 -11.37 -4.31 4.50
CA LEU A 57 -10.22 -3.41 4.58
C LEU A 57 -10.29 -2.51 5.83
N VAL A 58 -11.45 -1.94 6.10
CA VAL A 58 -11.67 -1.09 7.29
C VAL A 58 -11.59 -1.92 8.57
N ARG A 59 -12.26 -3.07 8.64
CA ARG A 59 -12.25 -3.95 9.83
C ARG A 59 -10.83 -4.37 10.21
N HIS A 60 -9.99 -4.70 9.23
CA HIS A 60 -8.64 -5.20 9.46
C HIS A 60 -7.52 -4.16 9.25
N ARG A 61 -7.84 -2.87 9.13
CA ARG A 61 -6.86 -1.79 8.85
C ARG A 61 -5.62 -1.77 9.75
N ASN A 62 -5.74 -2.21 11.00
CA ASN A 62 -4.62 -2.27 11.94
C ASN A 62 -3.74 -3.51 11.75
N HIS A 63 -4.24 -4.54 11.07
CA HIS A 63 -3.48 -5.76 10.76
C HIS A 63 -2.51 -5.56 9.60
N PHE A 64 -2.72 -4.54 8.75
CA PHE A 64 -1.89 -4.31 7.56
C PHE A 64 -0.43 -3.97 7.89
N ALA A 65 -0.18 -3.35 9.05
CA ALA A 65 1.17 -3.14 9.57
C ALA A 65 1.96 -4.47 9.73
N TYR A 66 1.26 -5.59 9.92
CA TYR A 66 1.85 -6.92 10.15
C TYR A 66 1.85 -7.82 8.91
N LEU A 67 1.42 -7.32 7.76
CA LEU A 67 1.56 -8.06 6.51
C LEU A 67 3.04 -8.33 6.25
N ASN A 68 3.35 -9.54 5.82
CA ASN A 68 4.66 -9.80 5.26
C ASN A 68 4.80 -9.11 3.90
N VAL A 69 5.94 -9.29 3.25
CA VAL A 69 6.24 -8.63 1.97
C VAL A 69 5.20 -8.95 0.89
N CYS A 70 4.88 -10.24 0.70
CA CYS A 70 3.91 -10.69 -0.30
C CYS A 70 2.49 -10.18 0.00
N GLY A 71 2.06 -10.28 1.27
CA GLY A 71 0.77 -9.77 1.70
C GLY A 71 0.66 -8.26 1.49
N PHE A 72 1.69 -7.50 1.83
CA PHE A 72 1.68 -6.05 1.65
C PHE A 72 1.57 -5.68 0.18
N HIS A 73 2.34 -6.32 -0.70
CA HIS A 73 2.27 -6.10 -2.15
C HIS A 73 0.87 -6.40 -2.71
N PHE A 74 0.26 -7.52 -2.29
CA PHE A 74 -1.09 -7.90 -2.73
C PHE A 74 -2.19 -6.93 -2.23
N TYR A 75 -2.14 -6.51 -0.96
CA TYR A 75 -3.18 -5.68 -0.36
C TYR A 75 -3.06 -4.19 -0.68
N LEU A 76 -1.85 -3.71 -0.99
CA LEU A 76 -1.60 -2.30 -1.27
C LEU A 76 -2.55 -1.69 -2.32
N PRO A 77 -2.75 -2.27 -3.53
CA PRO A 77 -3.64 -1.67 -4.54
C PRO A 77 -5.10 -1.57 -4.06
N ALA A 78 -5.59 -2.55 -3.30
CA ALA A 78 -6.93 -2.51 -2.71
C ALA A 78 -7.05 -1.38 -1.67
N ILE A 79 -6.03 -1.22 -0.82
CA ILE A 79 -5.97 -0.16 0.18
C ILE A 79 -5.93 1.22 -0.48
N LEU A 80 -5.04 1.44 -1.46
CA LEU A 80 -4.95 2.70 -2.20
C LEU A 80 -6.27 3.05 -2.89
N THR A 81 -6.90 2.04 -3.52
CA THR A 81 -8.20 2.20 -4.17
C THR A 81 -9.28 2.60 -3.18
N ALA A 82 -9.37 1.92 -2.03
CA ALA A 82 -10.31 2.26 -0.98
C ALA A 82 -10.09 3.68 -0.45
N CYS A 83 -8.85 4.08 -0.17
CA CYS A 83 -8.51 5.42 0.29
C CYS A 83 -8.99 6.51 -0.68
N ILE A 84 -8.87 6.30 -2.00
CA ILE A 84 -9.26 7.27 -3.02
C ILE A 84 -10.79 7.32 -3.24
N LEU A 85 -11.44 6.15 -3.23
CA LEU A 85 -12.87 6.01 -3.52
C LEU A 85 -13.77 6.37 -2.33
N HIS A 86 -13.31 6.05 -1.13
CA HIS A 86 -14.12 6.04 0.09
C HIS A 86 -13.48 6.88 1.20
N THR A 87 -12.97 8.06 0.85
CA THR A 87 -12.22 8.96 1.77
C THR A 87 -12.93 9.24 3.11
N ASP A 88 -14.26 9.16 3.12
CA ASP A 88 -15.08 9.44 4.31
C ASP A 88 -15.38 8.18 5.16
N GLU A 89 -15.09 6.99 4.64
CA GLU A 89 -15.43 5.69 5.27
C GLU A 89 -14.19 4.91 5.75
N VAL A 90 -13.01 5.25 5.22
CA VAL A 90 -11.77 4.47 5.40
C VAL A 90 -11.10 4.61 6.77
N ASP A 91 -11.57 5.51 7.64
CA ASP A 91 -10.99 5.79 8.97
C ASP A 91 -9.45 5.90 8.87
N THR A 92 -8.68 5.40 9.84
CA THR A 92 -7.20 5.53 9.89
C THR A 92 -6.44 4.86 8.74
N LEU A 93 -7.10 4.24 7.76
CA LEU A 93 -6.45 3.50 6.68
C LEU A 93 -5.54 4.40 5.81
N VAL A 94 -5.96 5.65 5.53
CA VAL A 94 -5.15 6.63 4.78
C VAL A 94 -3.83 6.90 5.50
N THR A 95 -3.90 7.23 6.79
CA THR A 95 -2.71 7.49 7.60
C THR A 95 -1.84 6.25 7.77
N ASN A 96 -2.43 5.07 7.91
CA ASN A 96 -1.69 3.81 8.03
C ASN A 96 -0.89 3.50 6.76
N VAL A 97 -1.53 3.58 5.59
CA VAL A 97 -0.85 3.29 4.32
C VAL A 97 0.23 4.34 4.00
N GLU A 98 -0.02 5.61 4.32
CA GLU A 98 0.98 6.66 4.16
C GLU A 98 2.18 6.44 5.08
N PHE A 99 1.95 6.01 6.32
CA PHE A 99 3.02 5.65 7.24
C PHE A 99 3.85 4.48 6.70
N ASP A 100 3.19 3.41 6.23
CA ASP A 100 3.85 2.23 5.68
C ASP A 100 4.61 2.50 4.37
N LEU A 101 4.18 3.50 3.58
CA LEU A 101 4.83 3.92 2.34
C LEU A 101 5.83 5.06 2.51
N THR A 102 5.96 5.65 3.71
CA THR A 102 6.94 6.71 3.96
C THR A 102 8.25 6.10 4.44
N PRO A 103 9.39 6.34 3.77
CA PRO A 103 10.66 5.75 4.16
C PRO A 103 11.04 6.18 5.60
N PRO A 104 11.25 5.25 6.54
CA PRO A 104 11.72 5.59 7.87
C PRO A 104 13.20 6.00 7.83
N LYS A 105 13.73 6.47 8.97
CA LYS A 105 15.18 6.72 9.09
C LYS A 105 15.94 5.37 9.10
N PRO A 106 17.13 5.29 8.48
CA PRO A 106 17.91 4.04 8.42
C PRO A 106 18.22 3.36 9.75
N ASN A 107 18.22 4.11 10.85
CA ASN A 107 18.49 3.59 12.19
C ASN A 107 17.23 3.14 12.95
N GLN A 108 16.04 3.22 12.36
CA GLN A 108 14.80 2.76 12.98
C GLN A 108 14.58 1.26 12.72
N THR A 109 14.06 0.54 13.71
CA THR A 109 13.81 -0.91 13.65
C THR A 109 12.90 -1.33 12.49
N VAL A 110 12.02 -0.45 12.03
CA VAL A 110 11.10 -0.70 10.91
C VAL A 110 11.76 -0.57 9.54
N TYR A 111 12.96 0.01 9.44
CA TYR A 111 13.64 0.26 8.16
C TYR A 111 13.88 -1.01 7.33
N PRO A 112 14.35 -2.15 7.89
CA PRO A 112 14.53 -3.37 7.10
C PRO A 112 13.22 -3.92 6.54
N ILE A 113 12.11 -3.78 7.28
CA ILE A 113 10.78 -4.23 6.84
C ILE A 113 10.28 -3.34 5.70
N PHE A 114 10.41 -2.03 5.85
CA PHE A 114 10.10 -1.07 4.79
C PHE A 114 10.89 -1.36 3.52
N GLN A 115 12.21 -1.52 3.64
CA GLN A 115 13.09 -1.78 2.49
C GLN A 115 12.69 -3.07 1.77
N ALA A 116 12.45 -4.15 2.53
CA ALA A 116 12.03 -5.43 1.95
C ALA A 116 10.69 -5.34 1.21
N ARG A 117 9.73 -4.53 1.69
CA ARG A 117 8.47 -4.25 0.98
C ARG A 117 8.71 -3.37 -0.25
N ALA A 118 9.55 -2.35 -0.14
CA ALA A 118 9.84 -1.44 -1.23
C ALA A 118 10.52 -2.15 -2.41
N ASP A 119 11.41 -3.10 -2.12
CA ASP A 119 12.18 -3.83 -3.13
C ASP A 119 11.35 -4.87 -3.92
N THR A 120 10.09 -5.14 -3.54
CA THR A 120 9.21 -6.02 -4.33
C THR A 120 8.37 -5.31 -5.37
N PHE A 121 8.30 -3.98 -5.32
CA PHE A 121 7.56 -3.22 -6.32
C PHE A 121 8.37 -3.04 -7.59
N THR A 122 7.70 -3.22 -8.73
CA THR A 122 8.23 -2.87 -10.05
C THR A 122 8.35 -1.35 -10.23
N PRO A 123 9.13 -0.86 -11.21
CA PRO A 123 9.19 0.55 -11.56
C PRO A 123 7.82 1.18 -11.83
N ASP A 124 6.94 0.46 -12.53
CA ASP A 124 5.59 0.94 -12.84
C ASP A 124 4.73 1.06 -11.56
N GLU A 125 4.83 0.09 -10.66
CA GLU A 125 4.15 0.13 -9.35
C GLU A 125 4.70 1.28 -8.50
N CYS A 126 6.03 1.45 -8.46
CA CYS A 126 6.68 2.58 -7.79
C CYS A 126 6.21 3.93 -8.38
N ALA A 127 6.04 4.03 -9.69
CA ALA A 127 5.54 5.22 -10.35
C ALA A 127 4.08 5.52 -9.98
N VAL A 128 3.24 4.50 -9.76
CA VAL A 128 1.88 4.67 -9.24
C VAL A 128 1.90 5.17 -7.79
N ILE A 129 2.75 4.58 -6.94
CA ILE A 129 2.92 5.02 -5.55
C ILE A 129 3.44 6.47 -5.49
N ALA A 130 4.42 6.82 -6.33
CA ALA A 130 4.89 8.20 -6.47
C ALA A 130 3.76 9.14 -6.88
N SER A 131 2.96 8.74 -7.88
CA SER A 131 1.80 9.52 -8.34
C SER A 131 0.78 9.76 -7.22
N TYR A 132 0.62 8.81 -6.29
CA TYR A 132 -0.28 8.95 -5.14
C TYR A 132 0.18 10.10 -4.23
N PHE A 133 1.46 10.18 -3.91
CA PHE A 133 2.02 11.28 -3.11
C PHE A 133 2.08 12.61 -3.86
N GLU A 134 2.35 12.59 -5.17
CA GLU A 134 2.36 13.77 -6.02
C GLU A 134 0.99 14.46 -6.04
N ASN A 135 -0.07 13.66 -6.22
CA ASN A 135 -1.44 14.13 -6.37
C ASN A 135 -2.25 14.10 -5.06
N HIS A 136 -1.59 13.96 -3.91
CA HIS A 136 -2.25 13.80 -2.61
C HIS A 136 -3.26 14.92 -2.32
N ALA A 137 -2.97 16.18 -2.65
CA ALA A 137 -3.89 17.29 -2.38
C ALA A 137 -5.21 17.18 -3.17
N ASP A 138 -5.16 16.65 -4.40
CA ASP A 138 -6.32 16.44 -5.26
C ASP A 138 -7.11 15.18 -4.85
N LEU A 139 -6.39 14.14 -4.42
CA LEU A 139 -6.99 12.91 -3.89
C LEU A 139 -7.69 13.16 -2.54
N PHE A 140 -7.09 13.97 -1.66
CA PHE A 140 -7.53 14.23 -0.30
C PHE A 140 -7.69 15.73 -0.02
N PRO A 141 -8.73 16.39 -0.56
CA PRO A 141 -8.92 17.83 -0.43
C PRO A 141 -9.33 18.28 1.00
N THR A 142 -9.71 17.33 1.86
CA THR A 142 -10.13 17.60 3.24
C THR A 142 -8.93 17.75 4.17
N ASP A 143 -9.01 18.69 5.12
CA ASP A 143 -7.97 18.89 6.12
C ASP A 143 -7.70 17.67 7.02
N TYR A 144 -8.65 16.74 7.11
CA TYR A 144 -8.59 15.56 7.96
C TYR A 144 -7.43 14.61 7.59
N TRP A 145 -7.12 14.50 6.30
CA TRP A 145 -6.10 13.59 5.77
C TRP A 145 -4.80 14.31 5.40
N LYS A 146 -4.56 15.51 5.94
CA LYS A 146 -3.36 16.28 5.60
C LYS A 146 -2.10 15.60 6.16
N MET A 147 -1.40 14.89 5.27
CA MET A 147 -0.02 14.49 5.49
C MET A 147 0.87 15.73 5.63
N LYS A 148 1.86 15.68 6.54
CA LYS A 148 2.87 16.74 6.63
C LYS A 148 3.63 16.83 5.31
N GLU A 149 3.72 18.04 4.76
CA GLU A 149 4.36 18.27 3.45
C GLU A 149 5.78 17.69 3.37
N THR A 150 6.56 17.79 4.45
CA THR A 150 7.91 17.24 4.51
C THR A 150 7.95 15.71 4.38
N GLU A 151 7.00 15.00 4.99
CA GLU A 151 6.91 13.54 4.88
C GLU A 151 6.40 13.13 3.50
N ARG A 152 5.42 13.88 2.95
CA ARG A 152 4.91 13.66 1.59
C ARG A 152 6.02 13.81 0.55
N ILE A 153 6.79 14.90 0.60
CA ILE A 153 7.90 15.15 -0.34
C ILE A 153 8.97 14.06 -0.21
N LYS A 154 9.28 13.65 1.02
CA LYS A 154 10.24 12.58 1.28
C LYS A 154 9.80 11.24 0.66
N ALA A 155 8.53 10.87 0.83
CA ALA A 155 7.97 9.67 0.22
C ALA A 155 7.97 9.78 -1.31
N LEU A 156 7.52 10.91 -1.87
CA LEU A 156 7.52 11.17 -3.32
C LEU A 156 8.89 10.97 -3.95
N ILE A 157 9.93 11.59 -3.40
CA ILE A 157 11.31 11.49 -3.93
C ILE A 157 11.81 10.05 -3.91
N PHE A 158 11.54 9.32 -2.82
CA PHE A 158 11.95 7.92 -2.70
C PHE A 158 11.31 7.05 -3.80
N TRP A 159 9.99 7.16 -3.97
CA TRP A 159 9.26 6.35 -4.95
C TRP A 159 9.55 6.76 -6.40
N GLN A 160 9.79 8.04 -6.69
CA GLN A 160 10.28 8.49 -8.00
C GLN A 160 11.66 7.90 -8.30
N THR A 161 12.58 7.93 -7.33
CA THR A 161 13.91 7.35 -7.50
C THR A 161 13.83 5.85 -7.80
N LYS A 162 12.98 5.13 -7.07
CA LYS A 162 12.72 3.69 -7.29
C LYS A 162 12.08 3.39 -8.65
N ALA A 163 11.20 4.27 -9.12
CA ALA A 163 10.60 4.15 -10.45
C ALA A 163 11.62 4.36 -11.58
N ASP A 164 12.67 5.15 -11.34
CA ASP A 164 13.73 5.42 -12.30
C ASP A 164 14.91 4.42 -12.20
N GLU A 165 14.91 3.53 -11.20
CA GLU A 165 15.96 2.51 -11.05
C GLU A 165 15.94 1.56 -12.26
N PRO A 166 17.07 1.37 -12.96
CA PRO A 166 17.13 0.41 -14.06
C PRO A 166 16.89 -0.99 -13.50
N HIS A 167 15.80 -1.62 -13.92
CA HIS A 167 15.50 -2.99 -13.56
C HIS A 167 16.62 -3.90 -14.06
N CYS A 168 17.52 -4.33 -13.18
CA CYS A 168 18.30 -5.53 -13.41
C CYS A 168 17.28 -6.68 -13.39
N GLY A 169 16.82 -7.09 -14.58
CA GLY A 169 15.99 -8.27 -14.74
C GLY A 169 16.64 -9.48 -14.05
N PRO A 170 15.85 -10.51 -13.71
CA PRO A 170 16.38 -11.68 -13.02
C PRO A 170 17.58 -12.21 -13.81
N HIS A 171 18.73 -12.31 -13.14
CA HIS A 171 19.82 -13.13 -13.64
C HIS A 171 19.28 -14.55 -13.76
N GLU A 172 18.93 -14.95 -14.98
CA GLU A 172 18.76 -16.35 -15.34
C GLU A 172 20.09 -17.05 -14.98
N THR A 173 20.08 -17.79 -13.87
CA THR A 173 21.13 -18.76 -13.52
C THR A 173 20.76 -20.14 -14.01
#